data_AF-A0A352REE5-F1
#
_entry.id   AF-A0A352REE5-F1
#
_cell.length_a   1.000
_cell.length_b   1.000
_cell.length_c   1.000
_cell.angle_alpha   90.00
_cell.angle_beta   90.00
_cell.angle_gamma   90.00
#
_symmetry.space_group_name_H-M   'P 1'
#
loop_
_entity.id
_entity.type
_entity.pdbx_description
1 polymer ?
#
loop_
_entity_poly.entity_id
_entity_poly.type
_entity_poly.pdbx_seq_one_letter_code
_entity_poly.pdbx_strand_id
1 'polypeptide(L)' 'MITSQKNEPWPLDVTIKHKNESGLTAPSIVRMKLFTLDNRLILKKVGHLSKADQEQVKQNLSTIFDYP' A
#
# COMPACT_ATOMS: atom_id res chain seq x y z
N MET A 1 -3.31 -4.43 -0.17
CA MET A 1 -4.38 -3.95 0.74
C MET A 1 -3.88 -2.70 1.48
N ILE A 2 -4.74 -1.76 1.87
CA ILE A 2 -4.37 -0.65 2.78
C ILE A 2 -5.18 -0.78 4.06
N THR A 3 -4.57 -0.54 5.21
CA THR A 3 -5.24 -0.56 6.51
C THR A 3 -4.68 0.50 7.45
N SER A 4 -5.34 0.74 8.59
CA SER A 4 -4.89 1.72 9.57
C SER A 4 -3.60 1.26 10.25
N GLN A 5 -2.67 2.19 10.45
CA GLN A 5 -1.36 1.89 11.08
C GLN A 5 -1.49 1.37 12.53
N LYS A 6 -2.60 1.64 13.22
CA LYS A 6 -2.88 1.17 14.58
C LYS A 6 -3.19 -0.33 14.69
N ASN A 7 -3.44 -1.00 13.57
CA ASN A 7 -3.75 -2.43 13.57
C ASN A 7 -2.48 -3.23 13.88
N GLU A 8 -2.65 -4.43 14.42
CA GLU A 8 -1.53 -5.35 14.70
C GLU A 8 -0.60 -5.49 13.49
N PRO A 9 0.74 -5.47 13.69
CA PRO A 9 1.71 -5.59 12.61
C PRO A 9 1.49 -6.86 11.77
N TRP A 10 1.69 -6.74 10.47
CA TRP A 10 1.67 -7.86 9.53
C TRP A 10 3.02 -7.94 8.79
N PRO A 11 3.46 -9.15 8.40
CA PRO A 11 4.69 -9.30 7.63
C PRO A 11 4.73 -8.37 6.43
N LEU A 12 5.85 -7.66 6.27
CA LEU A 12 6.11 -6.77 5.14
C LEU A 12 5.16 -5.56 5.03
N ASP A 13 4.50 -5.17 6.13
CA ASP A 13 3.77 -3.89 6.19
C ASP A 13 4.69 -2.71 5.85
N VAL A 14 4.19 -1.79 5.02
CA VAL A 14 4.89 -0.56 4.63
C VAL A 14 4.11 0.64 5.12
N THR A 15 4.71 1.45 5.99
CA THR A 15 4.14 2.72 6.44
C THR A 15 4.03 3.72 5.30
N ILE A 16 2.83 4.28 5.09
CA ILE A 16 2.60 5.38 4.15
C ILE A 16 2.99 6.67 4.86
N LYS A 17 4.19 7.17 4.58
CA LYS A 17 4.75 8.35 5.26
C LYS A 17 4.20 9.64 4.65
N HIS A 18 3.96 9.65 3.34
CA HIS A 18 3.64 10.86 2.59
C HIS A 18 2.13 10.99 2.35
N LYS A 19 1.41 11.46 3.39
CA LYS A 19 -0.06 11.45 3.42
C LYS A 19 -0.72 12.33 2.34
N ASN A 20 -0.12 13.48 2.01
CA ASN A 20 -0.75 14.47 1.13
C ASN A 20 -1.03 13.91 -0.28
N GLU A 21 -0.11 13.14 -0.84
CA GLU A 21 -0.27 12.53 -2.16
C GLU A 21 -1.22 11.33 -2.14
N SER A 22 -1.30 10.63 -0.99
CA SER A 22 -2.09 9.39 -0.85
C SER A 22 -3.60 9.61 -0.88
N GLY A 23 -4.06 10.83 -0.56
CA GLY A 23 -5.48 11.13 -0.37
C GLY A 23 -6.12 10.46 0.86
N LEU A 24 -5.31 9.84 1.73
CA LEU A 24 -5.75 9.22 2.96
C LEU A 24 -5.78 10.25 4.10
N THR A 25 -6.87 10.26 4.86
CA THR A 25 -7.10 11.22 5.96
C THR A 25 -6.49 10.78 7.29
N ALA A 26 -6.01 9.53 7.39
CA ALA A 26 -5.48 8.95 8.63
C ALA A 26 -4.18 8.16 8.39
N PRO A 27 -3.31 8.03 9.42
CA PRO A 27 -2.13 7.17 9.34
C PRO A 27 -2.48 5.75 8.90
N SER A 28 -1.85 5.31 7.81
CA SER A 28 -2.19 4.08 7.11
C SER A 28 -0.92 3.35 6.66
N ILE A 29 -1.08 2.05 6.40
CA ILE A 29 -0.03 1.15 5.95
C ILE A 29 -0.50 0.40 4.70
N VAL A 30 0.42 0.15 3.76
CA VAL A 30 0.23 -0.86 2.72
C VAL A 30 0.55 -2.22 3.32
N ARG A 31 -0.40 -3.14 3.24
CA ARG A 31 -0.28 -4.51 3.76
C ARG A 31 -0.17 -5.51 2.62
N MET A 32 0.85 -6.38 2.69
CA MET A 32 1.10 -7.48 1.76
C MET A 32 0.14 -8.66 1.95
N LYS A 33 -1.15 -8.35 2.01
CA LYS A 33 -2.26 -9.29 1.87
C LYS A 33 -2.82 -9.11 0.46
N LEU A 34 -2.24 -9.83 -0.48
CA LEU A 34 -2.42 -9.63 -1.92
C LEU A 34 -3.60 -10.45 -2.46
N PHE A 35 -4.32 -9.87 -3.41
CA PHE A 35 -5.45 -10.50 -4.09
C PHE A 35 -5.64 -9.82 -5.45
N THR A 36 -6.23 -10.54 -6.40
CA THR A 36 -6.69 -9.97 -7.67
C THR A 36 -8.08 -9.36 -7.48
N LEU A 37 -8.36 -8.27 -8.18
CA LEU A 37 -9.64 -7.57 -8.11
C LEU A 37 -10.16 -7.36 -9.53
N ASP A 38 -11.44 -7.63 -9.76
CA ASP A 38 -12.11 -7.26 -11.01
C ASP A 38 -12.18 -5.73 -11.12
N ASN A 39 -11.84 -5.19 -12.29
CA ASN A 39 -11.82 -3.74 -12.53
C ASN A 39 -13.17 -3.06 -12.28
N ARG A 40 -14.29 -3.78 -12.41
CA ARG A 40 -15.64 -3.27 -12.14
C ARG A 40 -15.85 -2.90 -10.66
N LEU A 41 -15.00 -3.41 -9.76
CA LEU A 41 -15.05 -3.11 -8.32
C LEU A 41 -14.29 -1.82 -7.96
N ILE A 42 -13.60 -1.17 -8.91
CA ILE A 42 -12.88 0.08 -8.68
C ILE A 42 -13.86 1.25 -8.76
N LEU A 43 -14.11 1.92 -7.63
CA LEU A 43 -15.06 3.05 -7.55
C LEU A 43 -14.45 4.39 -7.96
N LYS A 44 -13.23 4.68 -7.51
CA LYS A 44 -12.51 5.94 -7.79
C LYS A 44 -11.03 5.83 -7.43
N LYS A 45 -10.24 6.76 -7.95
CA LYS A 45 -8.88 7.05 -7.48
C LYS A 45 -8.92 8.15 -6.42
N VAL A 46 -8.31 7.91 -5.26
CA VAL A 46 -8.23 8.90 -4.16
C VAL A 46 -6.89 9.62 -4.07
N GLY A 47 -5.84 9.05 -4.66
CA GLY A 47 -4.49 9.60 -4.62
C GLY A 47 -3.48 8.61 -5.19
N HIS A 48 -2.22 8.76 -4.80
CA HIS A 48 -1.13 7.83 -5.11
C HIS A 48 -0.09 7.81 -3.99
N LEU A 49 0.69 6.74 -3.90
CA LEU A 49 1.86 6.72 -3.02
C LEU A 49 2.94 7.67 -3.56
N SER A 50 3.74 8.29 -2.68
CA SER A 50 4.93 9.03 -3.11
C SER A 50 5.97 8.07 -3.69
N LYS A 51 6.98 8.60 -4.38
CA LYS A 51 8.05 7.76 -4.96
C LYS A 51 8.76 6.91 -3.91
N ALA A 52 9.09 7.49 -2.76
CA ALA A 52 9.74 6.78 -1.65
C ALA A 52 8.85 5.66 -1.08
N ASP A 53 7.55 5.92 -0.91
CA ASP A 53 6.62 4.91 -0.41
C ASP A 53 6.41 3.79 -1.46
N GLN A 54 6.41 4.12 -2.76
CA GLN A 54 6.37 3.13 -3.84
C GLN A 54 7.62 2.24 -3.85
N GLU A 55 8.82 2.81 -3.71
CA GLU A 55 10.07 2.04 -3.69
C GLU A 55 10.07 0.99 -2.56
N GLN A 56 9.62 1.35 -1.37
CA GLN A 56 9.52 0.41 -0.26
C GLN A 56 8.51 -0.71 -0.52
N VAL A 57 7.37 -0.38 -1.15
CA VAL A 57 6.37 -1.38 -1.55
C VAL A 57 6.95 -2.34 -2.59
N LYS A 58 7.68 -1.83 -3.59
CA LYS A 58 8.33 -2.65 -4.62
C LYS A 58 9.36 -3.60 -4.02
N GLN A 59 10.23 -3.11 -3.14
CA GLN A 59 11.21 -3.94 -2.42
C GLN A 59 10.53 -5.11 -1.70
N ASN A 60 9.43 -4.84 -0.99
CA ASN A 60 8.70 -5.89 -0.27
C ASN A 60 8.00 -6.86 -1.24
N LEU A 61 7.48 -6.39 -2.39
CA LEU A 61 6.92 -7.26 -3.42
C LEU A 61 7.98 -8.20 -4.01
N SER A 62 9.21 -7.72 -4.23
CA SER A 62 10.34 -8.54 -4.71
C SER A 62 10.76 -9.65 -3.73
N THR A 63 10.30 -9.62 -2.48
CA THR A 63 10.50 -10.73 -1.52
C THR A 63 9.47 -11.86 -1.68
N ILE A 64 8.35 -11.58 -2.37
CA ILE A 64 7.21 -12.51 -2.54
C ILE A 64 7.17 -13.05 -3.98
N PHE A 65 7.50 -12.21 -4.95
CA PHE A 65 7.51 -12.54 -6.38
C PHE A 65 8.81 -12.09 -7.02
N ASP A 66 9.10 -12.62 -8.21
CA ASP A 66 10.11 -12.10 -9.13
C ASP A 66 9.63 -10.76 -9.74
N TYR A 67 9.57 -9.74 -8.87
CA TYR A 67 9.07 -8.41 -9.18
C TYR A 67 10.26 -7.46 -9.44
N PRO A 68 10.38 -6.87 -10.64
CA PRO A 68 11.50 -6.01 -11.02
C PRO A 68 11.45 -4.59 -10.42
#